data_AF-K1SAY4-F1
#
_entry.id   AF-K1SAY4-F1
#
_cell.length_a   1.000
_cell.length_b   1.000
_cell.length_c   1.000
_cell.angle_alpha   90.00
_cell.angle_beta   90.00
_cell.angle_gamma   90.00
#
_symmetry.space_group_name_H-M   'P 1'
#
loop_
_entity.id
_entity.type
_entity.pdbx_description
1 polymer ?
#
loop_
_entity_poly.entity_id
_entity_poly.type
_entity_poly.pdbx_seq_one_letter_code
_entity_poly.pdbx_strand_id
1 'polypeptide(L)'
;AGEVWPLEDVTAMRDEIAAAGFTMECIESVNVHEDIKIGLPSRDKYIDNYIESIRNLAKVGVKVICYNFMPVFDWTRTDLAMDMGDGATCLSYDGAQIEGKSPEDMFREIDNNSNGYAMPGWETERMGEIKELFEKYKNVTSEDLWNNLEYFLNRLMPVCEECDVKMAIHPDDPPWGIFGLPRIITGRESYRRLFDIVPSKYNGITFCTGSLGDK
;
A
#
# COMPACT_ATOMS: atom_id res chain seq x y z
N ALA A 1 5.11 10.24 1.09
CA ALA A 1 5.37 9.27 -0.01
C ALA A 1 5.79 10.05 -1.25
N GLY A 2 6.39 9.40 -2.26
CA GLY A 2 6.64 10.02 -3.58
C GLY A 2 7.95 10.77 -3.77
N GLU A 3 8.81 10.90 -2.75
CA GLU A 3 10.19 11.36 -2.94
C GLU A 3 11.10 10.20 -3.32
N VAL A 4 12.20 10.51 -4.01
CA VAL A 4 13.21 9.52 -4.40
C VAL A 4 13.86 8.92 -3.16
N TRP A 5 14.06 7.61 -3.14
CA TRP A 5 14.93 6.95 -2.16
C TRP A 5 16.39 7.12 -2.60
N PRO A 6 17.19 7.96 -1.91
CA PRO A 6 18.56 8.24 -2.29
C PRO A 6 19.42 6.97 -2.24
N LEU A 7 20.37 6.85 -3.16
CA LEU A 7 21.27 5.69 -3.20
C LEU A 7 22.05 5.53 -1.89
N GLU A 8 22.46 6.64 -1.26
CA GLU A 8 23.17 6.63 0.01
C GLU A 8 22.35 6.00 1.13
N ASP A 9 21.07 6.36 1.25
CA ASP A 9 20.17 5.86 2.30
C ASP A 9 19.91 4.36 2.12
N VAL A 10 19.63 3.91 0.90
CA VAL A 10 19.38 2.47 0.64
C VAL A 10 20.65 1.64 0.74
N THR A 11 21.82 2.24 0.50
CA THR A 11 23.13 1.60 0.72
C THR A 11 23.39 1.43 2.22
N ALA A 12 23.13 2.47 3.02
CA ALA A 12 23.27 2.41 4.47
C ALA A 12 22.34 1.34 5.09
N MET A 13 21.08 1.29 4.64
CA MET A 13 20.11 0.27 5.07
C MET A 13 20.58 -1.16 4.73
N ARG A 14 21.06 -1.39 3.50
CA ARG A 14 21.63 -2.68 3.11
C ARG A 14 22.81 -3.06 4.02
N ASP A 15 23.71 -2.13 4.29
CA ASP A 15 24.93 -2.40 5.06
C ASP A 15 24.64 -2.73 6.52
N GLU A 16 23.64 -2.08 7.13
CA GLU A 16 23.15 -2.42 8.46
C GLU A 16 22.61 -3.86 8.51
N ILE A 17 21.75 -4.23 7.55
CA ILE A 17 21.17 -5.59 7.45
C ILE A 17 22.28 -6.64 7.20
N ALA A 18 23.23 -6.33 6.32
CA ALA A 18 24.34 -7.21 6.00
C ALA A 18 25.32 -7.39 7.18
N ALA A 19 25.56 -6.34 7.97
CA ALA A 19 26.37 -6.42 9.18
C ALA A 19 25.77 -7.37 10.23
N ALA A 20 24.44 -7.52 10.24
CA ALA A 20 23.73 -8.50 11.06
C ALA A 20 23.70 -9.92 10.43
N GLY A 21 24.26 -10.13 9.24
CA GLY A 21 24.32 -11.42 8.56
C GLY A 21 23.10 -11.77 7.71
N PHE A 22 22.24 -10.79 7.40
CA PHE A 22 21.04 -10.97 6.57
C PHE A 22 21.20 -10.34 5.19
N THR A 23 20.24 -10.61 4.28
CA THR A 23 20.16 -9.99 2.95
C THR A 23 18.92 -9.12 2.83
N MET A 24 18.98 -8.12 1.94
CA MET A 24 17.90 -7.17 1.67
C MET A 24 17.37 -7.38 0.24
N GLU A 25 16.75 -8.53 -0.02
CA GLU A 25 16.25 -8.88 -1.36
C GLU A 25 14.83 -8.38 -1.65
N CYS A 26 14.06 -8.09 -0.60
CA CYS A 26 12.69 -7.58 -0.70
C CYS A 26 12.55 -6.25 0.05
N ILE A 27 11.80 -5.32 -0.52
CA ILE A 27 11.37 -4.08 0.15
C ILE A 27 9.85 -4.10 0.28
N GLU A 28 9.36 -3.88 1.50
CA GLU A 28 7.95 -3.68 1.81
C GLU A 28 7.82 -2.46 2.73
N SER A 29 7.42 -1.29 2.22
CA SER A 29 7.03 -0.97 0.83
C SER A 29 7.66 0.32 0.32
N VAL A 30 7.72 0.46 -1.00
CA VAL A 30 7.87 1.79 -1.62
C VAL A 30 6.47 2.36 -1.81
N ASN A 31 6.13 3.40 -1.05
CA ASN A 31 4.75 3.90 -1.00
C ASN A 31 4.35 4.63 -2.29
N VAL A 32 3.22 4.21 -2.87
CA VAL A 32 2.61 4.87 -4.04
C VAL A 32 1.93 6.17 -3.60
N HIS A 33 2.33 7.29 -4.20
CA HIS A 33 1.75 8.60 -3.88
C HIS A 33 0.26 8.68 -4.29
N GLU A 34 -0.57 9.34 -3.50
CA GLU A 34 -2.02 9.44 -3.73
C GLU A 34 -2.38 10.06 -5.09
N ASP A 35 -1.66 11.09 -5.54
CA ASP A 35 -1.83 11.67 -6.89
C ASP A 35 -1.69 10.64 -8.03
N ILE A 36 -0.89 9.58 -7.85
CA ILE A 36 -0.80 8.46 -8.79
C ILE A 36 -2.11 7.66 -8.78
N LYS A 37 -2.58 7.30 -7.58
CA LYS A 37 -3.83 6.53 -7.38
C LYS A 37 -5.05 7.28 -7.89
N ILE A 38 -5.13 8.59 -7.64
CA ILE A 38 -6.21 9.49 -8.08
C ILE A 38 -6.12 9.81 -9.58
N GLY A 39 -4.90 9.81 -10.14
CA GLY A 39 -4.68 10.15 -11.55
C GLY A 39 -4.55 11.65 -11.81
N LEU A 40 -4.03 12.41 -10.84
CA LEU A 40 -3.81 13.85 -10.99
C LEU A 40 -2.63 14.15 -11.95
N PRO A 41 -2.58 15.35 -12.58
CA PRO A 41 -1.49 15.70 -13.50
C PRO A 41 -0.08 15.64 -12.89
N SER A 42 0.03 15.84 -11.57
CA SER A 42 1.27 15.71 -10.79
C SER A 42 1.81 14.28 -10.70
N ARG A 43 1.02 13.26 -11.07
CA ARG A 43 1.42 11.84 -10.97
C ARG A 43 2.72 11.54 -11.68
N ASP A 44 3.01 12.19 -12.80
CA ASP A 44 4.21 11.91 -13.59
C ASP A 44 5.49 12.18 -12.81
N LYS A 45 5.54 13.29 -12.05
CA LYS A 45 6.66 13.59 -11.14
C LYS A 45 6.89 12.45 -10.15
N TYR A 46 5.82 11.97 -9.52
CA TYR A 46 5.92 10.93 -8.50
C TYR A 46 6.26 9.56 -9.09
N ILE A 47 5.79 9.27 -10.31
CA ILE A 47 6.18 8.08 -11.06
C ILE A 47 7.66 8.12 -11.42
N ASP A 48 8.17 9.26 -11.87
CA ASP A 48 9.59 9.44 -12.18
C ASP A 48 10.46 9.23 -10.92
N ASN A 49 10.01 9.75 -9.78
CA ASN A 49 10.68 9.52 -8.50
C ASN A 49 10.66 8.05 -8.07
N TYR A 50 9.53 7.37 -8.28
CA TYR A 50 9.39 5.94 -7.99
C TYR A 50 10.33 5.11 -8.87
N ILE A 51 10.42 5.44 -10.16
CA ILE A 51 11.34 4.84 -11.12
C ILE A 51 12.80 4.99 -10.67
N GLU A 52 13.20 6.19 -10.22
CA GLU A 52 14.56 6.40 -9.72
C GLU A 52 14.84 5.60 -8.44
N SER A 53 13.83 5.47 -7.57
CA SER A 53 13.92 4.62 -6.38
C SER A 53 14.12 3.15 -6.74
N ILE A 54 13.41 2.63 -7.77
CA ILE A 54 13.62 1.26 -8.29
C ILE A 54 15.07 1.07 -8.75
N ARG A 55 15.61 2.03 -9.51
CA ARG A 55 17.01 1.96 -9.97
C ARG A 55 17.99 1.94 -8.82
N ASN A 56 17.77 2.74 -7.78
CA ASN A 56 18.65 2.78 -6.61
C ASN A 56 18.58 1.50 -5.79
N LEU A 57 17.37 0.97 -5.57
CA LEU A 57 17.16 -0.31 -4.88
C LEU A 57 17.81 -1.47 -5.65
N ALA A 58 17.72 -1.48 -6.97
CA ALA A 58 18.36 -2.49 -7.81
C ALA A 58 19.89 -2.50 -7.65
N LYS A 59 20.53 -1.30 -7.57
CA LYS A 59 21.99 -1.17 -7.36
C LYS A 59 22.47 -1.78 -6.04
N VAL A 60 21.60 -1.84 -5.02
CA VAL A 60 21.92 -2.44 -3.71
C VAL A 60 21.45 -3.90 -3.58
N GLY A 61 20.93 -4.49 -4.66
CA GLY A 61 20.66 -5.92 -4.75
C GLY A 61 19.20 -6.33 -4.53
N VAL A 62 18.28 -5.37 -4.36
CA VAL A 62 16.84 -5.67 -4.21
C VAL A 62 16.31 -6.34 -5.47
N LYS A 63 15.47 -7.36 -5.29
CA LYS A 63 14.89 -8.18 -6.36
C LYS A 63 13.37 -8.08 -6.43
N VAL A 64 12.72 -7.76 -5.32
CA VAL A 64 11.26 -7.65 -5.23
C VAL A 64 10.88 -6.40 -4.46
N ILE A 65 9.90 -5.66 -4.97
CA ILE A 65 9.27 -4.54 -4.26
C ILE A 65 7.80 -4.89 -4.04
N CYS A 66 7.43 -5.08 -2.78
CA CYS A 66 6.03 -5.14 -2.35
C CYS A 66 5.45 -3.72 -2.31
N TYR A 67 4.25 -3.55 -2.85
CA TYR A 67 3.51 -2.29 -2.85
C TYR A 67 2.01 -2.56 -2.79
N ASN A 68 1.21 -1.53 -2.50
CA ASN A 68 -0.23 -1.61 -2.60
C ASN A 68 -0.78 -0.44 -3.45
N PHE A 69 -2.05 -0.53 -3.84
CA PHE A 69 -2.76 0.55 -4.54
C PHE A 69 -4.04 0.96 -3.80
N MET A 70 -4.01 0.86 -2.48
CA MET A 70 -5.13 1.09 -1.59
C MET A 70 -5.39 2.60 -1.41
N PRO A 71 -6.58 3.13 -1.70
CA PRO A 71 -6.89 4.55 -1.43
C PRO A 71 -6.89 4.88 0.05
N VAL A 72 -6.27 6.01 0.41
CA VAL A 72 -6.27 6.65 1.74
C VAL A 72 -5.65 5.81 2.87
N PHE A 73 -6.09 4.58 3.06
CA PHE A 73 -5.69 3.67 4.13
C PHE A 73 -5.01 2.42 3.56
N ASP A 74 -3.81 2.11 4.06
CA ASP A 74 -3.04 0.92 3.65
C ASP A 74 -3.56 -0.39 4.26
N TRP A 75 -4.08 -0.38 5.48
CA TRP A 75 -4.78 -1.51 6.07
C TRP A 75 -5.69 -0.99 7.17
N THR A 76 -6.71 -1.76 7.56
CA THR A 76 -7.69 -1.29 8.54
C THR A 76 -8.06 -2.36 9.54
N ARG A 77 -7.95 -2.01 10.83
CA ARG A 77 -8.38 -2.79 11.98
C ARG A 77 -9.20 -1.87 12.90
N THR A 78 -10.05 -2.46 13.73
CA THR A 78 -10.93 -1.72 14.64
C THR A 78 -10.51 -1.88 16.10
N ASP A 79 -9.76 -2.94 16.41
CA ASP A 79 -9.09 -3.16 17.68
C ASP A 79 -7.65 -3.59 17.42
N LEU A 80 -6.69 -2.95 18.09
CA LEU A 80 -5.26 -3.22 17.93
C LEU A 80 -4.69 -4.11 19.04
N ALA A 81 -5.49 -4.43 20.05
CA ALA A 81 -5.08 -5.21 21.21
C ALA A 81 -6.24 -6.06 21.75
N MET A 82 -7.00 -6.71 20.87
CA MET A 82 -8.14 -7.56 21.26
C MET A 82 -7.64 -8.72 22.12
N ASP A 83 -8.12 -8.81 23.35
CA ASP A 83 -7.75 -9.87 24.29
C ASP A 83 -8.24 -11.24 23.80
N MET A 84 -7.32 -12.21 23.72
CA MET A 84 -7.60 -13.58 23.31
C MET A 84 -8.03 -14.48 24.47
N GLY A 85 -7.98 -13.98 25.72
CA GLY A 85 -8.37 -14.69 26.93
C GLY A 85 -7.30 -15.62 27.51
N ASP A 86 -6.15 -15.73 26.87
CA ASP A 86 -4.97 -16.48 27.32
C ASP A 86 -3.77 -15.58 27.69
N GLY A 87 -3.99 -14.26 27.71
CA GLY A 87 -2.98 -13.25 27.97
C GLY A 87 -2.26 -12.74 26.71
N ALA A 88 -2.55 -13.30 25.53
CA ALA A 88 -2.16 -12.72 24.25
C ALA A 88 -3.20 -11.71 23.75
N THR A 89 -2.76 -10.82 22.86
CA THR A 89 -3.65 -9.89 22.15
C THR A 89 -3.49 -10.06 20.64
N CYS A 90 -4.53 -9.75 19.86
CA CYS A 90 -4.44 -9.71 18.41
C CYS A 90 -5.05 -8.44 17.81
N LEU A 91 -4.70 -8.17 16.54
CA LEU A 91 -5.43 -7.20 15.74
C LEU A 91 -6.76 -7.81 15.31
N SER A 92 -7.84 -7.05 15.36
CA SER A 92 -9.15 -7.51 14.89
C SER A 92 -9.88 -6.44 14.08
N TYR A 93 -10.82 -6.90 13.26
CA TYR A 93 -11.68 -6.06 12.45
C TYR A 93 -13.12 -6.44 12.71
N ASP A 94 -13.94 -5.47 13.11
CA ASP A 94 -15.39 -5.61 13.23
C ASP A 94 -16.08 -4.62 12.29
N GLY A 95 -16.67 -5.11 11.22
CA GLY A 95 -17.37 -4.29 10.23
C GLY A 95 -18.51 -3.47 10.82
N ALA A 96 -19.15 -3.92 11.91
CA ALA A 96 -20.21 -3.18 12.59
C ALA A 96 -19.68 -1.91 13.28
N GLN A 97 -18.39 -1.85 13.60
CA GLN A 97 -17.74 -0.65 14.13
C GLN A 97 -17.43 0.38 13.03
N ILE A 98 -17.60 0.01 11.76
CA ILE A 98 -17.26 0.84 10.59
C ILE A 98 -18.52 1.29 9.85
N GLU A 99 -19.51 0.41 9.76
CA GLU A 99 -20.73 0.64 9.02
C GLU A 99 -21.47 1.88 9.55
N GLY A 100 -21.78 2.81 8.65
CA GLY A 100 -22.51 4.04 8.97
C GLY A 100 -21.70 5.11 9.71
N LYS A 101 -20.42 4.89 10.00
CA LYS A 101 -19.56 5.89 10.65
C LYS A 101 -18.85 6.77 9.64
N SER A 102 -18.65 8.04 10.01
CA SER A 102 -17.74 8.89 9.27
C SER A 102 -16.29 8.47 9.54
N PRO A 103 -15.35 8.78 8.63
CA PRO A 103 -13.93 8.55 8.88
C PRO A 103 -13.47 9.17 10.21
N GLU A 104 -13.93 10.38 10.54
CA GLU A 104 -13.58 11.09 11.77
C GLU A 104 -14.05 10.38 13.05
N ASP A 105 -15.23 9.75 13.01
CA ASP A 105 -15.75 8.99 14.14
C ASP A 105 -14.92 7.73 14.36
N MET A 106 -14.52 7.06 13.28
CA MET A 106 -13.66 5.88 13.37
C MET A 106 -12.25 6.22 13.87
N PHE A 107 -11.67 7.33 13.40
CA PHE A 107 -10.36 7.77 13.87
C PHE A 107 -10.32 7.94 15.39
N ARG A 108 -11.36 8.58 15.94
CA ARG A 108 -11.48 8.75 17.40
C ARG A 108 -11.61 7.41 18.11
N GLU A 109 -12.36 6.47 17.56
CA GLU A 109 -12.53 5.16 18.18
C GLU A 109 -11.27 4.29 18.11
N ILE A 110 -10.58 4.26 16.97
CA ILE A 110 -9.30 3.56 16.83
C ILE A 110 -8.27 4.14 17.77
N ASP A 111 -8.15 5.48 17.86
CA ASP A 111 -7.23 6.14 18.78
C ASP A 111 -7.55 5.78 20.25
N ASN A 112 -8.83 5.79 20.63
CA ASN A 112 -9.26 5.38 21.97
C ASN A 112 -9.04 3.88 22.25
N ASN A 113 -9.21 3.02 21.26
CA ASN A 113 -9.06 1.56 21.37
C ASN A 113 -7.62 1.09 21.09
N SER A 114 -6.72 2.01 20.77
CA SER A 114 -5.34 1.69 20.41
C SER A 114 -4.44 1.38 21.59
N ASN A 115 -4.91 1.60 22.83
CA ASN A 115 -4.08 1.53 24.05
C ASN A 115 -2.78 2.37 23.96
N GLY A 116 -2.79 3.46 23.18
CA GLY A 116 -1.64 4.34 22.97
C GLY A 116 -0.71 3.94 21.81
N TYR A 117 -1.07 2.94 21.01
CA TYR A 117 -0.32 2.52 19.81
C TYR A 117 -0.88 3.16 18.54
N ALA A 118 -0.10 4.01 17.86
CA ALA A 118 -0.53 4.51 16.55
C ALA A 118 -0.50 3.40 15.48
N MET A 119 -1.57 3.24 14.71
CA MET A 119 -1.50 2.49 13.45
C MET A 119 -0.70 3.30 12.42
N PRO A 120 0.30 2.71 11.75
CA PRO A 120 0.94 3.33 10.58
C PRO A 120 -0.12 3.67 9.53
N GLY A 121 -0.27 4.94 9.18
CA GLY A 121 -1.39 5.38 8.33
C GLY A 121 -2.46 6.23 9.03
N TRP A 122 -2.53 6.14 10.36
CA TRP A 122 -3.63 6.65 11.18
C TRP A 122 -3.18 7.66 12.25
N GLU A 123 -2.05 8.32 12.03
CA GLU A 123 -1.52 9.29 12.97
C GLU A 123 -2.44 10.54 13.07
N THR A 124 -2.74 11.00 14.29
CA THR A 124 -3.66 12.14 14.55
C THR A 124 -3.25 13.44 13.85
N GLU A 125 -1.95 13.64 13.64
CA GLU A 125 -1.39 14.78 12.91
C GLU A 125 -1.79 14.78 11.41
N ARG A 126 -2.14 13.62 10.85
CA ARG A 126 -2.54 13.46 9.44
C ARG A 126 -4.03 13.72 9.21
N MET A 127 -4.78 14.09 10.24
CA MET A 127 -6.23 14.19 10.13
C MET A 127 -6.71 15.26 9.14
N GLY A 128 -5.99 16.38 9.06
CA GLY A 128 -6.26 17.40 8.05
C GLY A 128 -6.07 16.87 6.62
N GLU A 129 -4.97 16.13 6.41
CA GLU A 129 -4.65 15.53 5.11
C GLU A 129 -5.67 14.49 4.68
N ILE A 130 -6.15 13.67 5.63
CA ILE A 130 -7.12 12.61 5.34
C ILE A 130 -8.44 13.18 4.86
N LYS A 131 -8.93 14.26 5.49
CA LYS A 131 -10.14 14.93 5.03
C LYS A 131 -9.99 15.46 3.59
N GLU A 132 -8.86 16.06 3.27
CA GLU A 132 -8.57 16.52 1.91
C GLU A 132 -8.49 15.36 0.92
N LEU A 133 -7.93 14.22 1.33
CA LEU A 133 -7.89 13.01 0.51
C LEU A 133 -9.30 12.48 0.23
N PHE A 134 -10.17 12.40 1.24
CA PHE A 134 -11.56 11.99 1.03
C PHE A 134 -12.30 12.85 0.00
N GLU A 135 -12.10 14.17 0.04
CA GLU A 135 -12.68 15.06 -0.98
C GLU A 135 -12.08 14.82 -2.37
N LYS A 136 -10.77 14.55 -2.48
CA LYS A 136 -10.13 14.19 -3.75
C LYS A 136 -10.64 12.85 -4.32
N TYR A 137 -10.95 11.88 -3.46
CA TYR A 137 -11.42 10.56 -3.86
C TYR A 137 -12.92 10.48 -4.14
N LYS A 138 -13.70 11.51 -3.80
CA LYS A 138 -15.17 11.52 -3.90
C LYS A 138 -15.73 11.12 -5.27
N ASN A 139 -15.01 11.42 -6.34
CA ASN A 139 -15.42 11.12 -7.72
C ASN A 139 -14.56 10.01 -8.37
N VAL A 140 -13.68 9.36 -7.62
CA VAL A 140 -12.82 8.30 -8.13
C VAL A 140 -13.57 6.97 -8.05
N THR A 141 -13.83 6.36 -9.20
CA THR A 141 -14.47 5.04 -9.28
C THR A 141 -13.45 3.91 -9.27
N SER A 142 -13.91 2.67 -9.10
CA SER A 142 -13.06 1.48 -9.26
C SER A 142 -12.41 1.41 -10.66
N GLU A 143 -13.11 1.84 -11.71
CA GLU A 143 -12.56 1.86 -13.07
C GLU A 143 -11.48 2.94 -13.23
N ASP A 144 -11.65 4.11 -12.61
CA ASP A 144 -10.61 5.13 -12.59
C ASP A 144 -9.35 4.63 -11.89
N LEU A 145 -9.49 3.95 -10.74
CA LEU A 145 -8.37 3.31 -10.05
C LEU A 145 -7.66 2.27 -10.92
N TRP A 146 -8.42 1.43 -11.64
CA TRP A 146 -7.83 0.46 -12.56
C TRP A 146 -7.05 1.12 -13.70
N ASN A 147 -7.62 2.17 -14.32
CA ASN A 147 -6.94 2.94 -15.37
C ASN A 147 -5.67 3.62 -14.85
N ASN A 148 -5.71 4.11 -13.61
CA ASN A 148 -4.56 4.75 -12.97
C ASN A 148 -3.48 3.73 -12.57
N LEU A 149 -3.87 2.55 -12.10
CA LEU A 149 -2.95 1.44 -11.83
C LEU A 149 -2.30 0.95 -13.12
N GLU A 150 -3.06 0.82 -14.21
CA GLU A 150 -2.54 0.47 -15.53
C GLU A 150 -1.51 1.51 -16.00
N TYR A 151 -1.82 2.81 -15.89
CA TYR A 151 -0.90 3.89 -16.23
C TYR A 151 0.40 3.81 -15.43
N PHE A 152 0.28 3.62 -14.12
CA PHE A 152 1.42 3.46 -13.22
C PHE A 152 2.30 2.27 -13.63
N LEU A 153 1.71 1.09 -13.77
CA LEU A 153 2.46 -0.14 -14.06
C LEU A 153 3.12 -0.09 -15.44
N ASN A 154 2.43 0.40 -16.47
CA ASN A 154 3.01 0.54 -17.82
C ASN A 154 4.24 1.44 -17.84
N ARG A 155 4.29 2.47 -16.98
CA ARG A 155 5.48 3.33 -16.82
C ARG A 155 6.62 2.60 -16.10
N LEU A 156 6.32 1.70 -15.16
CA LEU A 156 7.32 1.01 -14.35
C LEU A 156 7.92 -0.21 -15.05
N MET A 157 7.13 -0.97 -15.81
CA MET A 157 7.55 -2.27 -16.34
C MET A 157 8.87 -2.24 -17.13
N PRO A 158 9.15 -1.27 -18.03
CA PRO A 158 10.43 -1.22 -18.74
C PRO A 158 11.63 -1.07 -17.81
N VAL A 159 11.48 -0.30 -16.72
CA VAL A 159 12.54 -0.07 -15.72
C VAL A 159 12.70 -1.30 -14.84
N CYS A 160 11.61 -1.94 -14.47
CA CYS A 160 11.62 -3.20 -13.74
C CYS A 160 12.37 -4.30 -14.52
N GLU A 161 12.15 -4.37 -15.83
CA GLU A 161 12.89 -5.27 -16.71
C GLU A 161 14.38 -4.89 -16.85
N GLU A 162 14.68 -3.61 -17.06
CA GLU A 162 16.06 -3.09 -17.10
C GLU A 162 16.85 -3.44 -15.84
N CYS A 163 16.21 -3.31 -14.67
CA CYS A 163 16.83 -3.49 -13.36
C CYS A 163 16.74 -4.93 -12.83
N ASP A 164 15.99 -5.81 -13.51
CA ASP A 164 15.59 -7.14 -13.03
C ASP A 164 14.93 -7.13 -11.63
N VAL A 165 14.02 -6.17 -11.41
CA VAL A 165 13.24 -6.02 -10.17
C VAL A 165 11.78 -6.36 -10.43
N LYS A 166 11.20 -7.26 -9.62
CA LYS A 166 9.78 -7.62 -9.71
C LYS A 166 8.95 -6.74 -8.80
N MET A 167 7.85 -6.21 -9.33
CA MET A 167 6.81 -5.57 -8.53
C MET A 167 5.85 -6.65 -8.04
N ALA A 168 5.46 -6.60 -6.77
CA ALA A 168 4.51 -7.53 -6.18
C ALA A 168 3.40 -6.76 -5.45
N ILE A 169 2.20 -6.71 -6.04
CA ILE A 169 1.09 -5.96 -5.44
C ILE A 169 0.46 -6.77 -4.29
N HIS A 170 0.37 -6.16 -3.11
CA HIS A 170 -0.34 -6.69 -1.96
C HIS A 170 -1.86 -6.54 -2.16
N PRO A 171 -2.69 -7.53 -1.77
CA PRO A 171 -4.14 -7.39 -1.77
C PRO A 171 -4.62 -6.27 -0.84
N ASP A 172 -5.83 -5.81 -1.11
CA ASP A 172 -6.50 -4.87 -0.21
C ASP A 172 -6.81 -5.55 1.14
N ASP A 173 -6.64 -4.82 2.25
CA ASP A 173 -6.90 -5.32 3.61
C ASP A 173 -7.79 -4.33 4.41
N PRO A 174 -9.09 -4.64 4.62
CA PRO A 174 -9.77 -5.83 4.14
C PRO A 174 -10.03 -5.82 2.61
N PRO A 175 -10.31 -6.97 1.98
CA PRO A 175 -10.51 -7.09 0.53
C PRO A 175 -11.93 -6.66 0.08
N TRP A 176 -12.43 -5.53 0.62
CA TRP A 176 -13.69 -4.89 0.23
C TRP A 176 -13.64 -3.38 0.51
N GLY A 177 -14.52 -2.63 -0.15
CA GLY A 177 -14.64 -1.19 0.04
C GLY A 177 -15.04 -0.82 1.47
N ILE A 178 -14.38 0.21 2.01
CA ILE A 178 -14.65 0.79 3.34
C ILE A 178 -14.77 2.31 3.18
N PHE A 179 -15.64 2.96 3.95
CA PHE A 179 -15.90 4.42 3.87
C PHE A 179 -16.32 4.94 2.48
N GLY A 180 -16.91 4.09 1.65
CA GLY A 180 -17.24 4.43 0.26
C GLY A 180 -16.02 4.55 -0.67
N LEU A 181 -14.82 4.21 -0.20
CA LEU A 181 -13.62 4.15 -1.03
C LEU A 181 -13.58 2.83 -1.82
N PRO A 182 -13.26 2.88 -3.12
CA PRO A 182 -13.10 1.66 -3.91
C PRO A 182 -11.84 0.87 -3.51
N ARG A 183 -11.93 -0.45 -3.63
CA ARG A 183 -10.85 -1.42 -3.46
C ARG A 183 -10.82 -2.30 -4.71
N ILE A 184 -9.65 -2.50 -5.31
CA ILE A 184 -9.53 -3.14 -6.63
C ILE A 184 -8.75 -4.45 -6.62
N ILE A 185 -7.90 -4.72 -5.62
CA ILE A 185 -7.10 -5.94 -5.49
C ILE A 185 -7.69 -6.84 -4.39
N THR A 186 -8.87 -7.42 -4.66
CA THR A 186 -9.71 -8.07 -3.64
C THR A 186 -9.87 -9.58 -3.82
N GLY A 187 -9.13 -10.18 -4.76
CA GLY A 187 -9.10 -11.62 -4.96
C GLY A 187 -8.86 -12.06 -6.39
N ARG A 188 -9.41 -13.25 -6.73
CA ARG A 188 -9.11 -13.95 -7.99
C ARG A 188 -9.38 -13.13 -9.25
N GLU A 189 -10.56 -12.51 -9.37
CA GLU A 189 -10.89 -11.76 -10.58
C GLU A 189 -10.05 -10.49 -10.72
N SER A 190 -9.71 -9.84 -9.60
CA SER A 190 -8.77 -8.73 -9.58
C SER A 190 -7.40 -9.13 -10.10
N TYR A 191 -6.86 -10.27 -9.67
CA TYR A 191 -5.57 -10.76 -10.15
C TYR A 191 -5.59 -11.12 -11.64
N ARG A 192 -6.69 -11.70 -12.15
CA ARG A 192 -6.83 -11.91 -13.60
C ARG A 192 -6.75 -10.59 -14.34
N ARG A 193 -7.55 -9.60 -13.94
CA ARG A 193 -7.54 -8.27 -14.55
C ARG A 193 -6.17 -7.62 -14.49
N LEU A 194 -5.47 -7.69 -13.35
CA LEU A 194 -4.11 -7.14 -13.17
C LEU A 194 -3.13 -7.69 -14.23
N PHE A 195 -3.16 -8.99 -14.48
CA PHE A 195 -2.29 -9.62 -15.46
C PHE A 195 -2.73 -9.36 -16.90
N ASP A 196 -4.03 -9.16 -17.14
CA ASP A 196 -4.58 -8.84 -18.46
C ASP A 196 -4.23 -7.41 -18.90
N ILE A 197 -4.32 -6.42 -17.99
CA ILE A 197 -4.04 -5.01 -18.32
C ILE A 197 -2.54 -4.73 -18.54
N VAL A 198 -1.66 -5.44 -17.83
CA VAL A 198 -0.19 -5.30 -17.97
C VAL A 198 0.47 -6.69 -17.95
N PRO A 199 0.57 -7.36 -19.12
CA PRO A 199 1.12 -8.71 -19.23
C PRO A 199 2.65 -8.70 -19.20
N SER A 200 3.23 -8.62 -18.00
CA SER A 200 4.68 -8.64 -17.77
C SER A 200 5.04 -9.62 -16.67
N LYS A 201 6.15 -10.36 -16.82
CA LYS A 201 6.69 -11.24 -15.77
C LYS A 201 7.20 -10.47 -14.53
N TYR A 202 7.38 -9.16 -14.66
CA TYR A 202 7.77 -8.25 -13.58
C TYR A 202 6.56 -7.64 -12.86
N ASN A 203 5.33 -7.85 -13.37
CA ASN A 203 4.07 -7.50 -12.73
C ASN A 203 3.53 -8.73 -11.98
N GLY A 204 3.80 -8.81 -10.68
CA GLY A 204 3.45 -9.94 -9.81
C GLY A 204 2.50 -9.56 -8.68
N ILE A 205 2.22 -10.55 -7.82
CA ILE A 205 1.38 -10.39 -6.63
C ILE A 205 2.13 -10.82 -5.38
N THR A 206 1.88 -10.14 -4.27
CA THR A 206 2.17 -10.65 -2.93
C THR A 206 0.96 -11.44 -2.46
N PHE A 207 1.09 -12.76 -2.35
CA PHE A 207 -0.03 -13.64 -2.02
C PHE A 207 -0.27 -13.69 -0.50
N CYS A 208 -0.85 -12.62 0.05
CA CYS A 208 -1.18 -12.54 1.47
C CYS A 208 -2.44 -13.35 1.77
N THR A 209 -2.27 -14.50 2.41
CA THR A 209 -3.37 -15.41 2.77
C THR A 209 -4.27 -14.86 3.88
N GLY A 210 -3.76 -13.96 4.72
CA GLY A 210 -4.55 -13.27 5.74
C GLY A 210 -5.61 -12.39 5.09
N SER A 211 -5.19 -11.36 4.36
CA SER A 211 -6.13 -10.43 3.72
C SER A 211 -7.05 -11.10 2.69
N LEU A 212 -6.58 -12.12 1.96
CA LEU A 212 -7.44 -12.86 1.01
C LEU A 212 -8.39 -13.86 1.69
N GLY A 213 -8.08 -14.27 2.92
CA GLY A 213 -8.81 -15.29 3.67
C GLY A 213 -10.08 -14.77 4.32
N ASP A 214 -10.30 -13.46 4.33
CA ASP A 214 -11.42 -12.80 5.01
C ASP A 214 -12.77 -12.94 4.27
N LYS A 215 -13.00 -14.02 3.50
CA LYS A 215 -14.25 -14.31 2.76
C LYS A 215 -14.88 -15.64 3.13
#